data_AF-A0A1W9L2D6-F1
#
_entry.id   AF-A0A1W9L2D6-F1
#
_cell.length_a   1.000
_cell.length_b   1.000
_cell.length_c   1.000
_cell.angle_alpha   90.00
_cell.angle_beta   90.00
_cell.angle_gamma   90.00
#
_symmetry.space_group_name_H-M   'P 1'
#
loop_
_entity.id
_entity.type
_entity.pdbx_description
1 polymer ?
#
loop_
_entity_poly.entity_id
_entity_poly.type
_entity_poly.pdbx_seq_one_letter_code
_entity_poly.pdbx_strand_id
1 'polypeptide(L)'
;MSEFEFAQSVWLWGLLILPLVWLFFFRYKNPLFLDRLRDFADAHLLPHLVVQSHRKSLGTRGLRFLMIWTVLWILGVVALAGPRWDYEEQEVLRPQVNLMILLDLSESMQVKDLPHARLEQAIQEIEAMLDQQQNLYVGLMGFAGIPHLIAPLTDDYRTLRHLLYALEPDMLPVQGSRL
;
A
#
# COMPACT_ATOMS: atom_id res chain seq x y z
N MET A 1 -2.78 -3.53 -23.41
CA MET A 1 -1.41 -3.37 -23.92
C MET A 1 -0.54 -3.33 -22.69
N SER A 2 0.41 -4.26 -22.55
CA SER A 2 1.20 -4.40 -21.32
C SER A 2 2.04 -3.15 -21.10
N GLU A 3 1.71 -2.37 -20.06
CA GLU A 3 2.51 -1.21 -19.66
C GLU A 3 3.69 -1.70 -18.81
N PHE A 4 4.90 -1.37 -19.25
CA PHE A 4 6.11 -1.64 -18.50
C PHE A 4 6.30 -0.53 -17.48
N GLU A 5 6.32 -0.89 -16.20
CA GLU A 5 6.47 0.06 -15.11
C GLU A 5 7.68 -0.26 -14.23
N PHE A 6 8.20 0.76 -13.54
CA PHE A 6 9.19 0.60 -12.47
C PHE A 6 8.53 0.87 -11.13
N ALA A 7 8.71 -0.02 -10.16
CA ALA A 7 8.15 0.14 -8.82
C ALA A 7 8.69 1.39 -8.10
N GLN A 8 9.95 1.75 -8.34
CA GLN A 8 10.60 2.91 -7.73
C GLN A 8 11.53 3.64 -8.73
N SER A 9 10.95 4.45 -9.61
CA SER A 9 11.66 5.21 -10.66
C SER A 9 12.78 6.12 -10.13
N VAL A 10 12.76 6.48 -8.84
CA VAL A 10 13.79 7.33 -8.20
C VAL A 10 15.18 6.67 -8.22
N TRP A 11 15.26 5.34 -8.17
CA TRP A 11 16.56 4.66 -8.20
C TRP A 11 17.32 4.82 -9.52
N LEU A 12 16.61 5.11 -10.62
CA LEU A 12 17.24 5.37 -11.92
C LEU A 12 18.17 6.59 -11.89
N TRP A 13 17.97 7.55 -10.99
CA TRP A 13 18.91 8.67 -10.79
C TRP A 13 20.31 8.20 -10.36
N GLY A 14 20.42 7.01 -9.75
CA GLY A 14 21.71 6.39 -9.42
C GLY A 14 22.59 6.08 -10.64
N LEU A 15 22.03 6.01 -11.85
CA LEU A 15 22.81 5.89 -13.09
C LEU A 15 23.65 7.15 -13.39
N LEU A 16 23.24 8.33 -12.91
CA LEU A 16 23.99 9.58 -13.14
C LEU A 16 25.33 9.62 -12.39
N ILE A 17 25.55 8.74 -11.42
CA ILE A 17 26.84 8.64 -10.72
C ILE A 17 27.92 8.07 -11.64
N LEU A 18 27.56 7.20 -12.59
CA LEU A 18 28.50 6.58 -13.53
C LEU A 18 29.27 7.58 -14.42
N PRO A 19 28.62 8.53 -15.13
CA PRO A 19 29.35 9.51 -15.93
C PRO A 19 30.24 10.43 -15.10
N LEU A 20 29.88 10.74 -13.86
CA LEU A 20 30.72 11.51 -12.92
C LEU A 20 32.01 10.75 -12.55
N VAL A 21 31.88 9.46 -12.20
CA VAL A 21 33.03 8.58 -11.89
C VAL A 21 33.92 8.41 -13.12
N TRP A 22 33.33 8.24 -14.30
CA TRP A 22 34.08 8.13 -15.55
C TRP A 22 34.79 9.45 -15.87
N LEU A 23 34.10 10.59 -15.82
CA LEU A 23 34.70 11.91 -16.05
C LEU A 23 35.90 12.13 -15.12
N PHE A 24 35.76 11.86 -13.82
CA PHE A 24 36.85 11.95 -12.85
C PHE A 24 38.03 11.05 -13.24
N PHE A 25 37.77 9.78 -13.58
CA PHE A 25 38.80 8.84 -14.03
C PHE A 25 39.55 9.32 -15.28
N PHE A 26 38.84 9.90 -16.26
CA PHE A 26 39.46 10.47 -17.46
C PHE A 26 40.24 11.74 -17.16
N ARG A 27 39.77 12.61 -16.26
CA ARG A 27 40.51 13.82 -15.84
C ARG A 27 41.79 13.49 -15.10
N TYR A 28 41.77 12.51 -14.20
CA TYR A 28 42.96 12.05 -13.47
C TYR A 28 44.00 11.38 -14.39
N LYS A 29 43.55 10.76 -15.48
CA LYS A 29 44.43 10.16 -16.49
C LYS A 29 44.95 11.14 -17.53
N ASN A 30 44.29 12.28 -17.71
CA ASN A 30 44.70 13.27 -18.68
C ASN A 30 46.00 13.95 -18.23
N PRO A 31 47.08 13.88 -19.02
CA PRO A 31 48.36 14.51 -18.66
C PRO A 31 48.22 16.03 -18.51
N LEU A 32 47.25 16.63 -19.21
CA LEU A 32 46.89 18.05 -19.12
C LEU A 32 46.47 18.51 -17.71
N PHE A 33 45.92 17.65 -16.86
CA PHE A 33 45.56 18.02 -15.48
C PHE A 33 46.81 18.16 -14.61
N LEU A 34 47.74 17.21 -14.74
CA LEU A 34 49.03 17.23 -14.05
C LEU A 34 49.90 18.39 -14.56
N ASP A 35 49.83 18.71 -15.85
CA ASP A 35 50.56 19.86 -16.40
C ASP A 35 50.04 21.20 -15.89
N ARG A 36 48.72 21.39 -15.70
CA ARG A 36 48.19 22.60 -15.04
C ARG A 36 48.53 22.69 -13.56
N LEU A 37 48.65 21.55 -12.87
CA LEU A 37 49.13 21.50 -11.49
C LEU A 37 50.58 21.94 -11.35
N ARG A 38 51.41 21.80 -12.41
CA ARG A 38 52.79 22.34 -12.44
C ARG A 38 52.83 23.86 -12.48
N ASP A 39 51.81 24.52 -13.05
CA ASP A 39 51.73 25.98 -13.08
C ASP A 39 51.40 26.58 -11.70
N PHE A 40 50.80 25.80 -10.79
CA PHE A 40 50.40 26.24 -9.45
C PHE A 40 51.19 25.58 -8.30
N ALA A 41 51.98 24.54 -8.56
CA ALA A 41 52.75 23.83 -7.55
C ALA A 41 54.26 23.89 -7.84
N ASP A 42 55.05 24.26 -6.83
CA ASP A 42 56.51 24.36 -6.93
C ASP A 42 57.16 23.07 -7.44
N ALA A 43 57.99 23.20 -8.48
CA ALA A 43 58.62 22.09 -9.19
C ALA A 43 59.45 21.16 -8.28
N HIS A 44 59.93 21.66 -7.14
CA HIS A 44 60.69 20.92 -6.14
C HIS A 44 59.81 20.01 -5.24
N LEU A 45 58.55 20.36 -5.01
CA LEU A 45 57.63 19.59 -4.16
C LEU A 45 56.82 18.55 -4.96
N LEU A 46 56.70 18.75 -6.27
CA LEU A 46 56.06 17.80 -7.19
C LEU A 46 56.53 16.34 -7.08
N PRO A 47 57.83 16.01 -7.02
CA PRO A 47 58.29 14.63 -6.96
C PRO A 47 57.98 13.91 -5.64
N HIS A 48 57.59 14.64 -4.59
CA HIS A 48 57.23 14.08 -3.28
C HIS A 48 55.70 13.99 -3.08
N LEU A 49 54.93 14.89 -3.71
CA LEU A 49 53.46 14.85 -3.75
C LEU A 49 52.95 13.85 -4.77
N VAL A 50 53.62 13.77 -5.92
CA VAL A 50 53.42 12.73 -6.92
C VAL A 50 54.49 11.70 -6.66
N VAL A 51 54.25 10.82 -5.66
CA VAL A 51 54.95 9.53 -5.53
C VAL A 51 55.20 9.06 -6.94
N GLN A 52 56.48 8.93 -7.34
CA GLN A 52 56.91 8.50 -8.67
C GLN A 52 55.97 7.41 -9.14
N SER A 53 54.95 7.84 -9.86
CA SER A 53 53.93 6.95 -10.37
C SER A 53 54.67 6.34 -11.51
N HIS A 54 55.28 5.20 -11.20
CA HIS A 54 55.75 4.27 -12.17
C HIS A 54 54.58 4.16 -13.14
N ARG A 55 54.72 4.84 -14.28
CA ARG A 55 53.75 4.94 -15.37
C ARG A 55 53.59 3.56 -16.05
N LYS A 56 53.86 2.49 -15.30
CA LYS A 56 53.48 1.12 -15.55
C LYS A 56 51.98 1.06 -15.40
N SER A 57 51.31 1.32 -16.52
CA SER A 57 50.13 0.58 -16.90
C SER A 57 49.23 0.14 -15.73
N LEU A 58 48.45 1.09 -15.20
CA LEU A 58 47.03 0.79 -14.94
C LEU A 58 46.25 0.58 -16.27
N GLY A 59 46.98 0.30 -17.36
CA GLY A 59 46.52 -0.12 -18.66
C GLY A 59 45.86 -1.47 -18.55
N THR A 60 44.68 -1.55 -19.16
CA THR A 60 43.76 -2.69 -19.22
C THR A 60 43.20 -3.17 -17.87
N ARG A 61 44.00 -3.45 -16.83
CA ARG A 61 43.48 -4.00 -15.55
C ARG A 61 42.60 -3.04 -14.76
N GLY A 62 43.03 -1.80 -14.56
CA GLY A 62 42.22 -0.80 -13.84
C GLY A 62 40.95 -0.43 -14.60
N LEU A 63 41.01 -0.41 -15.93
CA LEU A 63 39.84 -0.18 -16.79
C LEU A 63 38.87 -1.36 -16.76
N ARG A 64 39.38 -2.61 -16.78
CA ARG A 64 38.55 -3.83 -16.64
C ARG A 64 37.86 -3.86 -15.28
N PHE A 65 38.56 -3.53 -14.19
CA PHE A 65 37.96 -3.46 -12.86
C PHE A 65 36.85 -2.40 -12.82
N LEU A 66 37.13 -1.18 -13.32
CA LEU A 66 36.12 -0.12 -13.41
C LEU A 66 34.89 -0.57 -14.23
N MET A 67 35.10 -1.22 -15.38
CA MET A 67 34.02 -1.75 -16.21
C MET A 67 33.16 -2.80 -15.49
N ILE A 68 33.79 -3.73 -14.76
CA ILE A 68 33.05 -4.74 -13.99
C ILE A 68 32.18 -4.06 -12.92
N TRP A 69 32.74 -3.09 -12.20
CA TRP A 69 31.98 -2.33 -11.19
C TRP A 69 30.86 -1.49 -11.81
N THR A 70 31.07 -0.90 -12.99
CA THR A 70 30.01 -0.20 -13.73
C THR A 70 28.87 -1.15 -14.06
N VAL A 71 29.16 -2.35 -14.56
CA VAL A 71 28.12 -3.34 -14.90
C VAL A 71 27.36 -3.79 -13.66
N LEU A 72 28.07 -4.11 -12.56
CA LEU A 72 27.44 -4.48 -11.29
C LEU A 72 26.56 -3.36 -10.74
N TRP A 73 27.01 -2.10 -10.85
CA TRP A 73 26.23 -0.94 -10.43
C TRP A 73 24.95 -0.79 -11.24
N ILE A 74 25.02 -0.90 -12.57
CA ILE A 74 23.84 -0.83 -13.46
C ILE A 74 22.85 -1.94 -13.09
N LEU A 75 23.32 -3.18 -12.94
CA LEU A 75 22.48 -4.30 -12.54
C LEU A 75 21.84 -4.09 -11.17
N GLY A 76 22.58 -3.57 -10.20
CA GLY A 76 22.06 -3.24 -8.88
C GLY A 76 21.00 -2.14 -8.91
N VAL A 77 21.22 -1.07 -9.68
CA VAL A 77 20.26 0.03 -9.84
C VAL A 77 18.99 -0.44 -10.53
N VAL A 78 19.10 -1.27 -11.58
CA VAL A 78 17.93 -1.83 -12.29
C VAL A 78 17.17 -2.78 -11.37
N ALA A 79 17.86 -3.62 -10.59
CA ALA A 79 17.21 -4.50 -9.62
C ALA A 79 16.44 -3.71 -8.54
N LEU A 80 17.01 -2.61 -8.05
CA LEU A 80 16.37 -1.72 -7.07
C LEU A 80 15.20 -0.92 -7.65
N ALA A 81 15.28 -0.52 -8.92
CA ALA A 81 14.18 0.16 -9.61
C ALA A 81 12.95 -0.74 -9.79
N GLY A 82 13.14 -2.07 -9.71
CA GLY A 82 12.06 -3.05 -9.73
C GLY A 82 11.26 -3.05 -11.03
N PRO A 83 11.86 -3.46 -12.17
CA PRO A 83 11.15 -3.57 -13.45
C PRO A 83 10.04 -4.62 -13.33
N ARG A 84 8.81 -4.24 -13.65
CA ARG A 84 7.63 -5.11 -13.59
C ARG A 84 6.84 -4.99 -14.89
N TRP A 85 6.38 -6.12 -15.39
CA TRP A 85 5.47 -6.23 -16.54
C TRP A 85 4.11 -6.70 -16.02
N ASP A 86 3.02 -6.19 -16.62
CA ASP A 86 1.65 -6.53 -16.22
C ASP A 86 1.40 -6.37 -14.71
N TYR A 87 1.90 -5.27 -14.15
CA TYR A 87 1.54 -4.92 -12.78
C TYR A 87 0.20 -4.19 -12.79
N GLU A 88 -0.88 -4.95 -12.63
CA GLU A 88 -2.12 -4.38 -12.11
C GLU A 88 -1.96 -4.23 -10.60
N GLU A 89 -2.16 -3.01 -10.08
CA GLU A 89 -2.50 -2.82 -8.68
C GLU A 89 -3.83 -3.51 -8.43
N GLN A 90 -3.79 -4.82 -8.13
CA GLN A 90 -4.94 -5.47 -7.55
C GLN A 90 -5.12 -4.89 -6.15
N GLU A 91 -6.00 -3.90 -6.03
CA GLU A 91 -6.63 -3.53 -4.77
C GLU A 91 -7.49 -4.72 -4.30
N VAL A 92 -6.85 -5.76 -3.75
CA VAL A 92 -7.56 -6.90 -3.13
C VAL A 92 -8.09 -6.52 -1.74
N LEU A 93 -8.11 -5.25 -1.37
CA LEU A 93 -9.02 -4.76 -0.34
C LEU A 93 -10.36 -4.52 -1.01
N ARG A 94 -11.17 -5.59 -1.17
CA ARG A 94 -12.62 -5.37 -1.25
C ARG A 94 -13.00 -4.68 0.06
N PRO A 95 -13.46 -3.40 0.04
CA PRO A 95 -13.84 -2.74 1.27
C PRO A 95 -14.97 -3.56 1.91
N GLN A 96 -14.69 -4.14 3.07
CA GLN A 96 -15.72 -4.77 3.87
C GLN A 96 -16.67 -3.65 4.30
N VAL A 97 -17.91 -3.70 3.80
CA VAL A 97 -18.90 -2.65 4.07
C VAL A 97 -19.57 -2.96 5.41
N ASN A 98 -19.58 -1.97 6.30
CA ASN A 98 -20.24 -2.07 7.59
C ASN A 98 -21.67 -1.53 7.49
N LEU A 99 -22.66 -2.35 7.86
CA LEU A 99 -24.08 -2.02 7.86
C LEU A 99 -24.65 -2.12 9.28
N MET A 100 -25.26 -1.05 9.77
CA MET A 100 -25.94 -1.03 11.06
C MET A 100 -27.45 -0.99 10.85
N ILE A 101 -28.15 -2.06 11.23
CA ILE A 101 -29.61 -2.13 11.13
C ILE A 101 -30.22 -1.61 12.44
N LEU A 102 -31.06 -0.57 12.35
CA LEU A 102 -31.91 -0.10 13.44
C LEU A 102 -33.33 -0.62 13.23
N LEU A 103 -33.83 -1.44 14.15
CA LEU A 103 -35.15 -2.04 14.11
C LEU A 103 -36.04 -1.47 15.23
N ASP A 104 -37.22 -0.98 14.86
CA ASP A 104 -38.25 -0.55 15.81
C ASP A 104 -38.88 -1.79 16.47
N LEU A 105 -38.90 -1.81 17.80
CA LEU A 105 -39.49 -2.85 18.64
C LEU A 105 -40.61 -2.29 19.53
N SER A 106 -41.19 -1.13 19.17
CA SER A 106 -42.36 -0.58 19.86
C SER A 106 -43.62 -1.41 19.63
N GLU A 107 -44.60 -1.28 20.52
CA GLU A 107 -45.96 -1.86 20.37
C GLU A 107 -46.59 -1.62 18.99
N SER A 108 -46.26 -0.52 18.32
CA SER A 108 -46.77 -0.21 16.98
C SER A 108 -46.33 -1.21 15.90
N MET A 109 -45.27 -1.98 16.16
CA MET A 109 -44.74 -2.99 15.25
C MET A 109 -45.47 -4.34 15.35
N GLN A 110 -46.35 -4.51 16.35
CA GLN A 110 -47.28 -5.66 16.44
C GLN A 110 -48.50 -5.50 15.54
N VAL A 111 -48.73 -4.31 14.98
CA VAL A 111 -49.89 -4.02 14.14
C VAL A 111 -49.83 -4.86 12.85
N LYS A 112 -50.96 -5.48 12.51
CA LYS A 112 -51.14 -6.29 11.29
C LYS A 112 -51.81 -5.48 10.20
N ASP A 113 -51.05 -4.63 9.52
CA ASP A 113 -51.56 -3.84 8.38
C ASP A 113 -51.71 -4.68 7.08
N LEU A 114 -51.10 -5.85 7.07
CA LEU A 114 -50.95 -6.80 5.97
C LEU A 114 -51.15 -8.23 6.54
N PRO A 115 -51.03 -9.32 5.75
CA PRO A 115 -51.18 -10.70 6.28
C PRO A 115 -50.32 -11.06 7.51
N HIS A 116 -49.26 -10.30 7.78
CA HIS A 116 -48.32 -10.49 8.89
C HIS A 116 -48.17 -9.19 9.70
N ALA A 117 -47.63 -9.28 10.92
CA ALA A 117 -47.30 -8.08 11.70
C ALA A 117 -46.13 -7.31 11.07
N ARG A 118 -46.06 -5.99 11.26
CA ARG A 118 -44.96 -5.15 10.71
C ARG A 118 -43.57 -5.66 11.12
N LEU A 119 -43.41 -6.13 12.36
CA LEU A 119 -42.14 -6.71 12.82
C LEU A 119 -41.76 -7.97 12.03
N GLU A 120 -42.71 -8.87 11.79
CA GLU A 120 -42.47 -10.11 11.04
C GLU A 120 -42.04 -9.80 9.60
N GLN A 121 -42.64 -8.77 8.99
CA GLN A 121 -42.25 -8.28 7.66
C GLN A 121 -40.83 -7.72 7.65
N ALA A 122 -40.48 -6.89 8.64
CA ALA A 122 -39.13 -6.34 8.76
C ALA A 122 -38.08 -7.45 8.93
N ILE A 123 -38.36 -8.48 9.74
CA ILE A 123 -37.47 -9.64 9.90
C ILE A 123 -37.27 -10.37 8.56
N GLN A 124 -38.33 -10.61 7.80
CA GLN A 124 -38.26 -11.26 6.48
C GLN A 124 -37.46 -10.42 5.46
N GLU A 125 -37.63 -9.10 5.44
CA GLU A 125 -36.85 -8.21 4.58
C GLU A 125 -35.37 -8.22 4.92
N ILE A 126 -35.04 -8.18 6.22
CA ILE A 126 -33.66 -8.26 6.69
C ILE A 126 -33.04 -9.62 6.31
N GLU A 127 -33.76 -10.73 6.47
CA GLU A 127 -33.28 -12.05 6.07
C GLU A 127 -33.00 -12.13 4.56
N ALA A 128 -33.94 -11.65 3.74
CA ALA A 128 -33.76 -11.60 2.29
C ALA A 128 -32.55 -10.75 1.88
N MET A 129 -32.28 -9.65 2.59
CA MET A 129 -31.10 -8.83 2.36
C MET A 129 -29.80 -9.57 2.73
N LEU A 130 -29.78 -10.31 3.84
CA LEU A 130 -28.63 -11.10 4.28
C LEU A 130 -28.29 -12.25 3.32
N ASP A 131 -29.28 -12.78 2.60
CA ASP A 131 -29.07 -13.83 1.59
C ASP A 131 -28.42 -13.31 0.30
N GLN A 132 -28.59 -12.02 -0.03
CA GLN A 132 -28.10 -11.44 -1.28
C GLN A 132 -26.68 -10.89 -1.21
N GLN A 133 -26.17 -10.61 -0.01
CA GLN A 133 -24.96 -9.81 0.18
C GLN A 133 -23.77 -10.66 0.70
N GLN A 134 -22.73 -10.81 -0.13
CA GLN A 134 -21.46 -11.42 0.26
C GLN A 134 -20.44 -10.31 0.57
N ASN A 135 -19.81 -10.36 1.76
CA ASN A 135 -18.85 -9.38 2.31
C ASN A 135 -19.43 -8.14 3.01
N LEU A 136 -20.44 -8.30 3.88
CA LEU A 136 -20.88 -7.24 4.79
C LEU A 136 -20.60 -7.62 6.25
N TYR A 137 -20.20 -6.65 7.06
CA TYR A 137 -20.36 -6.74 8.51
C TYR A 137 -21.68 -6.12 8.88
N VAL A 138 -22.59 -6.90 9.45
CA VAL A 138 -23.93 -6.45 9.83
C VAL A 138 -24.01 -6.38 11.35
N GLY A 139 -24.45 -5.23 11.85
CA GLY A 139 -24.85 -5.07 13.24
C GLY A 139 -26.37 -4.99 13.33
N LEU A 140 -26.90 -5.27 14.52
CA LEU A 140 -28.33 -5.13 14.82
C LEU A 140 -28.54 -4.32 16.10
N MET A 141 -29.37 -3.29 16.01
CA MET A 141 -29.79 -2.44 17.13
C MET A 141 -31.32 -2.39 17.14
N GLY A 142 -31.91 -2.68 18.30
CA GLY A 142 -33.35 -2.58 18.52
C GLY A 142 -33.65 -1.31 19.28
N PHE A 143 -34.72 -0.60 18.95
CA PHE A 143 -35.15 0.57 19.70
C PHE A 143 -36.65 0.55 19.95
N ALA A 144 -37.05 1.05 21.11
CA ALA A 144 -38.42 1.46 21.39
C ALA A 144 -38.33 2.84 22.06
N GLY A 145 -38.39 2.88 23.40
CA GLY A 145 -38.10 4.10 24.14
C GLY A 145 -36.62 4.48 24.19
N ILE A 146 -35.72 3.48 24.18
CA ILE A 146 -34.25 3.66 24.22
C ILE A 146 -33.62 2.65 23.24
N PRO A 147 -32.57 3.02 22.49
CA PRO A 147 -31.85 2.09 21.62
C PRO A 147 -30.95 1.14 22.42
N HIS A 148 -30.94 -0.14 22.02
CA HIS A 148 -30.10 -1.19 22.59
C HIS A 148 -29.38 -1.98 21.49
N LEU A 149 -28.08 -2.18 21.67
CA LEU A 149 -27.28 -3.00 20.77
C LEU A 149 -27.60 -4.49 21.01
N ILE A 150 -28.16 -5.15 19.99
CA ILE A 150 -28.50 -6.58 20.03
C ILE A 150 -27.30 -7.41 19.54
N ALA A 151 -26.71 -7.00 18.41
CA ALA A 151 -25.53 -7.64 17.84
C ALA A 151 -24.54 -6.57 17.36
N PRO A 152 -23.25 -6.66 17.76
CA PRO A 152 -22.20 -5.82 17.16
C PRO A 152 -22.00 -6.18 15.68
N LEU A 153 -21.23 -5.34 14.96
CA LEU A 153 -20.85 -5.60 13.57
C LEU A 153 -20.17 -6.98 13.46
N THR A 154 -20.81 -7.89 12.73
CA THR A 154 -20.35 -9.28 12.54
C THR A 154 -20.65 -9.76 11.12
N ASP A 155 -19.81 -10.66 10.61
CA ASP A 155 -20.02 -11.42 9.37
C ASP A 155 -20.66 -12.80 9.63
N ASP A 156 -20.88 -13.17 10.90
CA ASP A 156 -21.62 -14.38 11.28
C ASP A 156 -23.13 -14.17 11.12
N TYR A 157 -23.60 -14.29 9.87
CA TYR A 157 -25.02 -14.16 9.53
C TYR A 157 -25.89 -15.25 10.16
N ARG A 158 -25.33 -16.38 10.59
CA ARG A 158 -26.12 -17.45 11.25
C ARG A 158 -26.51 -17.02 12.64
N THR A 159 -25.55 -16.55 13.43
CA THR A 159 -25.82 -15.99 14.76
C THR A 159 -26.76 -14.79 14.66
N LEU A 160 -26.56 -13.91 13.67
CA LEU A 160 -27.43 -12.74 13.47
C LEU A 160 -28.88 -13.14 13.17
N ARG A 161 -29.13 -14.17 12.34
CA ARG A 161 -30.48 -14.72 12.10
C ARG A 161 -31.11 -15.27 13.37
N HIS A 162 -30.36 -16.02 14.17
CA HIS A 162 -30.87 -16.53 15.44
C HIS A 162 -31.30 -15.41 16.39
N LEU A 163 -30.54 -14.31 16.44
CA LEU A 163 -30.90 -13.14 17.24
C LEU A 163 -32.11 -12.40 16.68
N LEU A 164 -32.23 -12.24 15.35
CA LEU A 164 -33.38 -11.59 14.70
C LEU A 164 -34.70 -12.31 15.01
N TYR A 165 -34.73 -13.64 14.90
CA TYR A 165 -35.92 -14.44 15.20
C TYR A 165 -36.28 -14.48 16.68
N ALA A 166 -35.33 -14.16 17.55
CA ALA A 166 -35.54 -14.05 18.97
C ALA A 166 -35.99 -12.63 19.38
N LEU A 167 -36.36 -11.73 18.46
CA LEU A 167 -36.84 -10.39 18.82
C LEU A 167 -38.34 -10.34 18.99
N GLU A 168 -38.77 -9.82 20.13
CA GLU A 168 -40.18 -9.53 20.43
C GLU A 168 -40.31 -8.08 20.94
N PRO A 169 -41.43 -7.38 20.65
CA PRO A 169 -41.62 -5.98 21.07
C PRO A 169 -41.60 -5.75 22.59
N ASP A 170 -41.90 -6.77 23.39
CA ASP A 170 -41.91 -6.69 24.86
C ASP A 170 -40.54 -6.96 25.50
N MET A 171 -39.49 -7.18 24.68
CA MET A 171 -38.14 -7.43 25.22
C MET A 171 -37.47 -6.19 25.78
N LEU A 172 -37.91 -4.99 25.39
CA LEU A 172 -37.32 -3.74 25.83
C LEU A 172 -38.10 -3.14 27.02
N PRO A 173 -37.42 -2.80 28.13
CA PRO A 173 -38.08 -2.37 29.36
C PRO A 173 -38.76 -1.00 29.26
N VAL A 174 -38.42 -0.21 28.24
CA VAL A 174 -38.99 1.13 28.03
C VAL A 174 -39.66 1.17 26.66
N GLN A 175 -41.00 1.21 26.69
CA GLN A 175 -41.82 1.40 25.50
C GLN A 175 -41.83 2.86 25.04
N GLY A 176 -41.95 3.09 23.74
CA GLY A 176 -41.98 4.42 23.12
C GLY A 176 -41.43 4.43 21.70
N SER A 177 -41.49 5.59 21.05
CA SER A 177 -40.79 5.85 19.79
C SER A 177 -40.17 7.24 19.91
N ARG A 178 -38.95 7.28 20.44
CA ARG A 178 -38.13 8.50 20.54
C ARG A 178 -36.78 8.20 19.90
N LEU A 179 -36.70 8.46 18.60
CA LEU A 179 -35.43 8.62 17.88
C LEU A 179 -34.97 10.06 17.97
#